data_AF-A0A259CKB6-F1
#
_entry.id   AF-A0A259CKB6-F1
#
_cell.length_a   1.000
_cell.length_b   1.000
_cell.length_c   1.000
_cell.angle_alpha   90.00
_cell.angle_beta   90.00
_cell.angle_gamma   90.00
#
_symmetry.space_group_name_H-M   'P 1'
#
loop_
_entity.id
_entity.type
_entity.pdbx_description
1 polymer ?
#
loop_
_entity_poly.entity_id
_entity_poly.type
_entity_poly.pdbx_seq_one_letter_code
_entity_poly.pdbx_strand_id
1 'polypeptide(L)'
;MSKNITTFFVPKMDCPSEEQMIRLALSSFSISRFNFNIPDRKVIITHSEEPQIVLEKLIPLGFGAEIISNELSSSDNEYESSDAHQKKILWILLILNGLMFFIEGIIGWLDNSAGLMADGLDMLSDAIVYGIALFAVGKAAKHKLQAAHFAGLIEIVLALAAFGRVGYQVYYSYYPQAESMIAISLLALAVNVYSLFIIRKEKEKGAHMKASYIFSANDVIANLGVIVAGFLVMYFNSPLPDWIIGVIIGFVVLSGAIRILKLK
;
A
#
# COMPACT_ATOMS: atom_id res chain seq x y z
N MET A 1 7.63 -34.75 -0.63
CA MET A 1 6.58 -35.08 0.36
C MET A 1 5.38 -34.22 0.04
N SER A 2 4.19 -34.80 -0.11
CA SER A 2 2.94 -34.06 -0.29
C SER A 2 2.70 -33.17 0.94
N LYS A 3 2.46 -31.88 0.73
CA LYS A 3 2.16 -30.95 1.82
C LYS A 3 0.69 -30.55 1.75
N ASN A 4 0.03 -30.61 2.88
CA ASN A 4 -1.34 -30.12 3.07
C ASN A 4 -1.31 -28.60 3.16
N ILE A 5 -2.27 -27.97 2.50
CA ILE A 5 -2.56 -26.54 2.63
C ILE A 5 -3.95 -26.46 3.25
N THR A 6 -3.95 -26.24 4.57
CA THR A 6 -5.18 -26.21 5.34
C THR A 6 -5.51 -24.76 5.68
N THR A 7 -6.73 -24.34 5.32
CA THR A 7 -7.30 -23.06 5.75
C THR A 7 -8.10 -23.30 7.01
N PHE A 8 -7.69 -22.65 8.10
CA PHE A 8 -8.40 -22.65 9.37
C PHE A 8 -9.15 -21.33 9.57
N PHE A 9 -10.41 -21.41 10.00
CA PHE A 9 -11.11 -20.30 10.60
C PHE A 9 -10.72 -20.24 12.09
N VAL A 10 -10.31 -19.08 12.59
CA VAL A 10 -9.90 -18.89 13.98
C VAL A 10 -10.62 -17.65 14.52
N PRO A 11 -11.87 -17.80 15.00
CA PRO A 11 -12.76 -16.69 15.36
C PRO A 11 -12.12 -15.64 16.27
N LYS A 12 -11.33 -16.08 17.26
CA LYS A 12 -10.72 -15.18 18.26
C LYS A 12 -9.31 -14.69 17.90
N MET A 13 -8.87 -14.83 16.66
CA MET A 13 -7.58 -14.31 16.22
C MET A 13 -7.71 -12.83 15.80
N ASP A 14 -7.81 -11.91 16.75
CA ASP A 14 -7.97 -10.46 16.48
C ASP A 14 -6.66 -9.71 16.46
N CYS A 15 -5.64 -10.21 17.13
CA CYS A 15 -4.44 -9.43 17.39
C CYS A 15 -3.15 -10.23 17.16
N PRO A 16 -2.02 -9.53 17.05
CA PRO A 16 -0.73 -10.16 16.82
C PRO A 16 -0.30 -11.16 17.92
N SER A 17 -0.82 -11.02 19.13
CA SER A 17 -0.53 -11.94 20.24
C SER A 17 -1.14 -13.33 20.00
N GLU A 18 -2.37 -13.42 19.45
CA GLU A 18 -2.97 -14.70 19.09
C GLU A 18 -2.28 -15.35 17.88
N GLU A 19 -1.87 -14.56 16.90
CA GLU A 19 -1.01 -15.04 15.81
C GLU A 19 0.25 -15.72 16.37
N GLN A 20 0.93 -15.06 17.31
CA GLN A 20 2.17 -15.56 17.88
C GLN A 20 1.94 -16.82 18.73
N MET A 21 0.82 -16.90 19.46
CA MET A 21 0.42 -18.11 20.18
C MET A 21 0.18 -19.29 19.23
N ILE A 22 -0.46 -19.06 18.09
CA ILE A 22 -0.66 -20.07 17.04
C ILE A 22 0.69 -20.55 16.49
N ARG A 23 1.62 -19.64 16.19
CA ARG A 23 2.97 -19.99 15.72
C ARG A 23 3.74 -20.81 16.74
N LEU A 24 3.67 -20.45 18.02
CA LEU A 24 4.35 -21.17 19.11
C LEU A 24 3.74 -22.56 19.34
N ALA A 25 2.41 -22.67 19.36
CA ALA A 25 1.74 -23.96 19.55
C ALA A 25 2.08 -24.98 18.46
N LEU A 26 2.36 -24.48 17.25
CA LEU A 26 2.65 -25.28 16.09
C LEU A 26 4.15 -25.37 15.75
N SER A 27 5.03 -24.84 16.61
CA SER A 27 6.49 -24.87 16.39
C SER A 27 7.08 -26.28 16.40
N SER A 28 6.34 -27.27 16.93
CA SER A 28 6.74 -28.68 16.94
C SER A 28 6.51 -29.38 15.60
N PHE A 29 5.79 -28.77 14.66
CA PHE A 29 5.51 -29.35 13.35
C PHE A 29 6.42 -28.79 12.27
N SER A 30 6.61 -29.58 11.22
CA SER A 30 7.32 -29.14 10.01
C SER A 30 6.40 -28.23 9.17
N ILE A 31 6.21 -27.01 9.65
CA ILE A 31 5.42 -25.99 8.95
C ILE A 31 6.34 -25.20 8.04
N SER A 32 6.00 -25.23 6.76
CA SER A 32 6.76 -24.48 5.75
C SER A 32 6.34 -23.01 5.75
N ARG A 33 5.08 -22.73 6.08
CA ARG A 33 4.54 -21.38 5.99
C ARG A 33 3.28 -21.17 6.83
N PHE A 34 3.13 -19.94 7.31
CA PHE A 34 1.88 -19.41 7.84
C PHE A 34 1.47 -18.15 7.06
N ASN A 35 0.21 -18.07 6.67
CA ASN A 35 -0.40 -16.86 6.14
C ASN A 35 -1.63 -16.49 6.99
N PHE A 36 -1.51 -15.42 7.76
CA PHE A 36 -2.54 -14.94 8.67
C PHE A 36 -3.32 -13.80 8.03
N ASN A 37 -4.64 -13.97 7.92
CA ASN A 37 -5.59 -12.94 7.57
C ASN A 37 -6.44 -12.64 8.81
N ILE A 38 -5.93 -11.70 9.62
CA ILE A 38 -6.58 -11.25 10.87
C ILE A 38 -7.98 -10.65 10.60
N PRO A 39 -8.17 -9.76 9.60
CA PRO A 39 -9.49 -9.21 9.28
C PRO A 39 -10.56 -10.29 9.04
N ASP A 40 -10.22 -11.33 8.28
CA ASP A 40 -11.16 -12.41 7.95
C ASP A 40 -11.10 -13.59 8.94
N ARG A 41 -10.32 -13.47 10.03
CA ARG A 41 -10.13 -14.50 11.05
C ARG A 41 -9.70 -15.85 10.46
N LYS A 42 -8.81 -15.84 9.46
CA LYS A 42 -8.33 -17.04 8.77
C LYS A 42 -6.82 -17.19 8.89
N VAL A 43 -6.36 -18.42 9.06
CA VAL A 43 -4.95 -18.78 8.90
C VAL A 43 -4.82 -19.91 7.89
N ILE A 44 -3.97 -19.70 6.89
CA ILE A 44 -3.60 -20.74 5.93
C ILE A 44 -2.24 -21.28 6.35
N ILE A 45 -2.16 -22.59 6.57
CA ILE A 45 -0.96 -23.26 7.06
C ILE A 45 -0.54 -24.30 6.03
N THR A 46 0.73 -24.25 5.62
CA THR A 46 1.35 -25.27 4.77
C THR A 46 2.17 -26.21 5.64
N HIS A 47 1.73 -27.47 5.74
CA HIS A 47 2.31 -28.46 6.66
C HIS A 47 2.37 -29.85 6.05
N SER A 48 3.27 -30.69 6.56
CA SER A 48 3.38 -32.09 6.13
C SER A 48 2.45 -33.04 6.89
N GLU A 49 1.88 -32.57 8.02
CA GLU A 49 1.01 -33.37 8.90
C GLU A 49 -0.40 -33.53 8.34
N GLU A 50 -1.21 -34.44 8.91
CA GLU A 50 -2.65 -34.46 8.64
C GLU A 50 -3.35 -33.20 9.21
N PRO A 51 -4.32 -32.60 8.48
CA PRO A 51 -5.03 -31.40 8.93
C PRO A 51 -5.61 -31.51 10.34
N GLN A 52 -6.10 -32.70 10.71
CA GLN A 52 -6.71 -32.97 12.01
C GLN A 52 -5.70 -32.84 13.15
N ILE A 53 -4.46 -33.30 12.96
CA ILE A 53 -3.38 -33.22 13.96
C ILE A 53 -3.00 -31.76 14.22
N VAL A 54 -2.97 -30.95 13.17
CA VAL A 54 -2.73 -29.50 13.28
C VAL A 54 -3.88 -28.84 14.03
N LEU A 55 -5.12 -29.20 13.72
CA LEU A 55 -6.31 -28.71 14.42
C LEU A 55 -6.27 -29.04 15.92
N GLU A 56 -5.91 -30.27 16.29
CA GLU A 56 -5.80 -30.72 17.68
C GLU A 56 -4.79 -29.89 18.50
N LYS A 57 -3.74 -29.35 17.87
CA LYS A 57 -2.83 -28.41 18.55
C LYS A 57 -3.38 -26.99 18.68
N LEU A 58 -4.34 -26.61 17.85
CA LEU A 58 -4.99 -25.29 17.92
C LEU A 58 -6.16 -25.26 18.90
N ILE A 59 -6.86 -26.39 19.10
CA ILE A 59 -8.00 -26.50 20.03
C ILE A 59 -7.64 -26.01 21.46
N PRO A 60 -6.51 -26.41 22.07
CA PRO A 60 -6.13 -25.97 23.42
C PRO A 60 -5.92 -24.46 23.58
N LEU A 61 -5.68 -23.73 22.49
CA LEU A 61 -5.55 -22.27 22.54
C LEU A 61 -6.87 -21.57 22.84
N GLY A 62 -8.02 -22.26 22.72
CA GLY A 62 -9.34 -21.71 23.04
C GLY A 62 -9.85 -20.66 22.03
N PHE A 63 -9.22 -20.58 20.85
CA PHE A 63 -9.60 -19.64 19.79
C PHE A 63 -10.75 -20.10 18.90
N GLY A 64 -11.22 -21.34 19.05
CA GLY A 64 -12.31 -21.92 18.27
C GLY A 64 -11.90 -22.29 16.84
N ALA A 65 -10.67 -22.76 16.66
CA ALA A 65 -10.16 -23.10 15.34
C ALA A 65 -11.02 -24.21 14.68
N GLU A 66 -11.34 -24.03 13.41
CA GLU A 66 -12.08 -24.99 12.58
C GLU A 66 -11.44 -25.09 11.20
N ILE A 67 -11.43 -26.27 10.59
CA ILE A 67 -10.94 -26.46 9.22
C ILE A 67 -12.04 -26.01 8.24
N ILE A 68 -11.73 -25.05 7.38
CA ILE A 68 -12.61 -24.63 6.28
C ILE A 68 -12.37 -25.50 5.04
N SER A 69 -11.10 -25.68 4.69
CA SER A 69 -10.69 -26.44 3.51
C SER A 69 -9.29 -27.02 3.69
N ASN A 70 -9.04 -28.14 3.04
CA ASN A 70 -7.70 -28.71 2.89
C ASN A 70 -7.47 -29.04 1.41
N GLU A 71 -6.36 -28.57 0.88
CA GLU A 71 -5.90 -28.88 -0.47
C GLU A 71 -4.56 -29.63 -0.40
N LEU A 72 -4.46 -30.74 -1.12
CA LEU A 72 -3.20 -31.46 -1.27
C LEU A 72 -2.35 -30.72 -2.29
N SER A 73 -1.30 -30.02 -1.85
CA SER A 73 -0.34 -29.43 -2.77
C SER A 73 0.69 -30.49 -3.19
N SER A 74 0.75 -30.76 -4.49
CA SER A 74 1.81 -31.60 -5.09
C SER A 74 3.13 -30.84 -5.27
N SER A 75 3.14 -29.53 -5.03
CA SER A 75 4.35 -28.70 -5.12
C SER A 75 4.28 -27.47 -4.22
N ASP A 76 5.33 -27.27 -3.41
CA ASP A 76 5.62 -26.01 -2.68
C ASP A 76 5.57 -24.76 -3.59
N ASN A 77 5.77 -24.96 -4.90
CA ASN A 77 5.90 -23.92 -5.91
C ASN A 77 4.66 -23.03 -6.10
N GLU A 78 3.44 -23.53 -5.87
CA GLU A 78 2.23 -22.80 -6.27
C GLU A 78 1.96 -21.58 -5.37
N TYR A 79 2.17 -21.71 -4.06
CA TYR A 79 2.03 -20.59 -3.11
C TYR A 79 3.29 -19.72 -3.00
N GLU A 80 4.48 -20.31 -3.20
CA GLU A 80 5.72 -19.54 -3.31
C GLU A 80 5.70 -18.65 -4.56
N SER A 81 5.10 -19.14 -5.65
CA SER A 81 4.85 -18.35 -6.86
C SER A 81 3.88 -17.19 -6.62
N SER A 82 2.83 -17.37 -5.81
CA SER A 82 1.87 -16.29 -5.49
C SER A 82 2.53 -15.16 -4.69
N ASP A 83 3.40 -15.47 -3.74
CA ASP A 83 4.14 -14.46 -2.97
C ASP A 83 5.20 -13.76 -3.79
N ALA A 84 5.96 -14.53 -4.59
CA ALA A 84 6.92 -13.97 -5.52
C ALA A 84 6.22 -13.06 -6.54
N HIS A 85 5.02 -13.42 -6.97
CA HIS A 85 4.19 -12.62 -7.87
C HIS A 85 3.72 -11.32 -7.22
N GLN A 86 3.19 -11.36 -5.99
CA GLN A 86 2.79 -10.15 -5.25
C GLN A 86 3.98 -9.23 -4.98
N LYS A 87 5.13 -9.79 -4.56
CA LYS A 87 6.37 -9.01 -4.40
C LYS A 87 6.80 -8.35 -5.71
N LYS A 88 6.70 -9.06 -6.83
CA LYS A 88 7.02 -8.51 -8.15
C LYS A 88 6.10 -7.33 -8.49
N ILE A 89 4.80 -7.44 -8.21
CA ILE A 89 3.84 -6.33 -8.43
C ILE A 89 4.20 -5.15 -7.54
N LEU A 90 4.44 -5.36 -6.24
CA LEU A 90 4.84 -4.28 -5.33
C LEU A 90 6.14 -3.60 -5.75
N TRP A 91 7.12 -4.34 -6.28
CA TRP A 91 8.34 -3.77 -6.85
C TRP A 91 8.06 -2.91 -8.10
N ILE A 92 7.17 -3.36 -8.99
CA ILE A 92 6.75 -2.58 -10.15
C ILE A 92 6.09 -1.28 -9.69
N LEU A 93 5.15 -1.34 -8.74
CA LEU A 93 4.47 -0.17 -8.19
C LEU A 93 5.45 0.82 -7.54
N LEU A 94 6.40 0.30 -6.74
CA LEU A 94 7.45 1.10 -6.10
C LEU A 94 8.31 1.85 -7.14
N ILE A 95 8.76 1.15 -8.18
CA ILE A 95 9.61 1.75 -9.22
C ILE A 95 8.83 2.80 -10.00
N LEU A 96 7.60 2.50 -10.40
CA LEU A 96 6.76 3.42 -11.17
C LEU A 96 6.46 4.71 -10.38
N ASN A 97 6.03 4.58 -9.13
CA ASN A 97 5.79 5.72 -8.24
C ASN A 97 7.07 6.51 -7.96
N GLY A 98 8.17 5.81 -7.66
CA GLY A 98 9.46 6.46 -7.43
C GLY A 98 9.95 7.25 -8.64
N LEU A 99 9.78 6.73 -9.86
CA LEU A 99 10.13 7.45 -11.09
C LEU A 99 9.21 8.67 -11.30
N MET A 100 7.89 8.50 -11.11
CA MET A 100 6.95 9.60 -11.25
C MET A 100 7.20 10.71 -10.22
N PHE A 101 7.52 10.38 -8.96
CA PHE A 101 7.95 11.36 -7.97
C PHE A 101 9.09 12.24 -8.47
N PHE A 102 10.14 11.67 -9.08
CA PHE A 102 11.22 12.48 -9.62
C PHE A 102 10.77 13.33 -10.80
N ILE A 103 9.96 12.79 -11.72
CA ILE A 103 9.45 13.53 -12.88
C ILE A 103 8.56 14.70 -12.42
N GLU A 104 7.54 14.43 -11.62
CA GLU A 104 6.58 15.43 -11.13
C GLU A 104 7.21 16.41 -10.15
N GLY A 105 8.11 15.93 -9.28
CA GLY A 105 8.84 16.78 -8.34
C GLY A 105 9.78 17.75 -9.05
N ILE A 106 10.54 17.30 -10.04
CA ILE A 106 11.46 18.16 -10.81
C ILE A 106 10.66 19.13 -11.67
N ILE A 107 9.68 18.65 -12.45
CA ILE A 107 8.90 19.52 -13.33
C ILE A 107 8.03 20.48 -12.53
N GLY A 108 7.35 20.03 -11.47
CA GLY A 108 6.58 20.89 -10.58
C GLY A 108 7.42 21.97 -9.89
N TRP A 109 8.70 21.67 -9.60
CA TRP A 109 9.63 22.67 -9.11
C TRP A 109 9.99 23.71 -10.17
N LEU A 110 10.41 23.27 -11.36
CA LEU A 110 10.83 24.14 -12.47
C LEU A 110 9.68 25.03 -12.97
N ASP A 111 8.49 24.46 -13.08
CA ASP A 111 7.31 25.12 -13.65
C ASP A 111 6.42 25.76 -12.59
N ASN A 112 6.86 25.78 -11.33
CA ASN A 112 6.14 26.37 -10.22
C ASN A 112 4.70 25.89 -10.04
N SER A 113 4.45 24.59 -10.23
CA SER A 113 3.14 23.99 -9.96
C SER A 113 3.10 23.32 -8.59
N ALA A 114 2.18 23.81 -7.76
CA ALA A 114 1.90 23.25 -6.44
C ALA A 114 1.17 21.92 -6.56
N GLY A 115 0.27 21.78 -7.54
CA GLY A 115 -0.43 20.55 -7.84
C GLY A 115 0.53 19.41 -8.20
N LEU A 116 1.42 19.63 -9.18
CA LEU A 116 2.46 18.67 -9.56
C LEU A 116 3.38 18.28 -8.40
N MET A 117 3.80 19.26 -7.60
CA MET A 117 4.65 18.95 -6.44
C MET A 117 3.91 18.15 -5.36
N ALA A 118 2.63 18.45 -5.11
CA ALA A 118 1.83 17.68 -4.18
C ALA A 118 1.59 16.24 -4.68
N ASP A 119 1.27 16.08 -5.97
CA ASP A 119 1.09 14.78 -6.64
C ASP A 119 2.38 13.95 -6.55
N GLY A 120 3.53 14.54 -6.89
CA GLY A 120 4.82 13.87 -6.75
C GLY A 120 5.14 13.45 -5.31
N LEU A 121 4.84 14.30 -4.32
CA LEU A 121 5.04 13.95 -2.90
C LEU A 121 4.10 12.82 -2.45
N ASP A 122 2.90 12.71 -3.02
CA ASP A 122 1.99 11.57 -2.83
C ASP A 122 2.58 10.29 -3.44
N MET A 123 3.12 10.35 -4.68
CA MET A 123 3.84 9.21 -5.29
C MET A 123 5.00 8.73 -4.42
N LEU A 124 5.73 9.65 -3.77
CA LEU A 124 6.80 9.29 -2.83
C LEU A 124 6.26 8.61 -1.57
N SER A 125 5.16 9.13 -1.02
CA SER A 125 4.43 8.52 0.11
C SER A 125 4.06 7.06 -0.22
N ASP A 126 3.45 6.86 -1.37
CA ASP A 126 3.08 5.55 -1.90
C ASP A 126 4.27 4.60 -2.06
N ALA A 127 5.37 5.09 -2.67
CA ALA A 127 6.59 4.32 -2.83
C ALA A 127 7.20 3.89 -1.49
N ILE A 128 7.14 4.74 -0.45
CA ILE A 128 7.58 4.41 0.90
C ILE A 128 6.69 3.30 1.49
N VAL A 129 5.37 3.39 1.33
CA VAL A 129 4.44 2.36 1.82
C VAL A 129 4.69 1.03 1.12
N TYR A 130 4.91 1.02 -0.21
CA TYR A 130 5.27 -0.19 -0.95
C TYR A 130 6.61 -0.76 -0.50
N GLY A 131 7.62 0.09 -0.26
CA GLY A 131 8.92 -0.30 0.26
C GLY A 131 8.82 -0.97 1.63
N ILE A 132 7.99 -0.42 2.51
CA ILE A 132 7.72 -1.00 3.82
C ILE A 132 6.95 -2.31 3.69
N ALA A 133 5.94 -2.39 2.82
CA ALA A 133 5.22 -3.63 2.56
C ALA A 133 6.17 -4.74 2.11
N LEU A 134 7.12 -4.43 1.21
CA LEU A 134 8.17 -5.35 0.75
C LEU A 134 9.14 -5.76 1.88
N PHE A 135 9.60 -4.81 2.69
CA PHE A 135 10.53 -5.07 3.80
C PHE A 135 9.88 -5.82 4.97
N ALA A 136 8.58 -5.62 5.17
CA ALA A 136 7.79 -6.23 6.21
C ALA A 136 7.45 -7.70 5.91
N VAL A 137 7.58 -8.16 4.65
CA VAL A 137 7.27 -9.54 4.29
C VAL A 137 8.20 -10.50 5.04
N GLY A 138 7.63 -11.36 5.88
CA GLY A 138 8.36 -12.34 6.69
C GLY A 138 8.88 -11.83 8.05
N LYS A 139 8.63 -10.58 8.43
CA LYS A 139 9.04 -10.04 9.75
C LYS A 139 7.98 -10.18 10.84
N ALA A 140 8.41 -10.19 12.10
CA ALA A 140 7.54 -10.20 13.27
C ALA A 140 6.66 -8.94 13.34
N ALA A 141 5.41 -9.07 13.79
CA ALA A 141 4.38 -8.02 13.78
C ALA A 141 4.83 -6.70 14.42
N LYS A 142 5.59 -6.76 15.52
CA LYS A 142 6.15 -5.57 16.20
C LYS A 142 7.04 -4.72 15.29
N HIS A 143 7.88 -5.36 14.46
CA HIS A 143 8.75 -4.65 13.52
C HIS A 143 7.96 -4.06 12.35
N LYS A 144 6.85 -4.69 11.96
CA LYS A 144 5.94 -4.17 10.93
C LYS A 144 5.25 -2.90 11.41
N LEU A 145 4.75 -2.90 12.65
CA LEU A 145 4.09 -1.73 13.25
C LEU A 145 5.06 -0.54 13.39
N GLN A 146 6.28 -0.79 13.86
CA GLN A 146 7.30 0.26 13.96
C GLN A 146 7.66 0.86 12.60
N ALA A 147 7.81 0.01 11.57
CA ALA A 147 8.07 0.48 10.21
C ALA A 147 6.89 1.31 9.67
N ALA A 148 5.65 0.86 9.87
CA ALA A 148 4.46 1.61 9.48
C ALA A 148 4.36 2.97 10.18
N HIS A 149 4.61 3.05 11.49
CA HIS A 149 4.62 4.33 12.22
C HIS A 149 5.71 5.27 11.72
N PHE A 150 6.88 4.73 11.37
CA PHE A 150 7.96 5.53 10.77
C PHE A 150 7.55 6.06 9.39
N ALA A 151 6.87 5.27 8.57
CA ALA A 151 6.25 5.73 7.31
C ALA A 151 5.31 6.91 7.56
N GLY A 152 4.34 6.73 8.48
CA GLY A 152 3.35 7.76 8.77
C GLY A 152 3.99 9.07 9.25
N LEU A 153 5.12 9.01 9.97
CA LEU A 153 5.87 10.21 10.35
C LEU A 153 6.49 10.90 9.12
N ILE A 154 7.07 10.14 8.19
CA ILE A 154 7.61 10.69 6.94
C ILE A 154 6.48 11.31 6.11
N GLU A 155 5.35 10.64 5.97
CA GLU A 155 4.20 11.15 5.22
C GLU A 155 3.63 12.46 5.80
N ILE A 156 3.63 12.63 7.13
CA ILE A 156 3.33 13.93 7.74
C ILE A 156 4.30 15.00 7.24
N VAL A 157 5.60 14.71 7.22
CA VAL A 157 6.61 15.67 6.73
C VAL A 157 6.38 15.99 5.26
N LEU A 158 6.06 15.00 4.42
CA LEU A 158 5.75 15.20 3.01
C LEU A 158 4.49 16.06 2.81
N ALA A 159 3.42 15.80 3.57
CA ALA A 159 2.21 16.62 3.51
C ALA A 159 2.47 18.07 3.94
N LEU A 160 3.24 18.27 5.02
CA LEU A 160 3.65 19.61 5.46
C LEU A 160 4.53 20.30 4.40
N ALA A 161 5.40 19.57 3.71
CA ALA A 161 6.19 20.11 2.61
C ALA A 161 5.30 20.54 1.43
N ALA A 162 4.26 19.77 1.10
CA ALA A 162 3.28 20.14 0.07
C ALA A 162 2.53 21.43 0.44
N PHE A 163 2.02 21.53 1.68
CA PHE A 163 1.38 22.76 2.17
C PHE A 163 2.34 23.95 2.21
N GLY A 164 3.57 23.74 2.64
CA GLY A 164 4.62 24.75 2.64
C GLY A 164 4.92 25.26 1.23
N ARG A 165 4.95 24.37 0.22
CA ARG A 165 5.13 24.74 -1.18
C ARG A 165 3.97 25.57 -1.69
N VAL A 166 2.72 25.20 -1.40
CA VAL A 166 1.56 26.02 -1.75
C VAL A 166 1.69 27.41 -1.13
N GLY A 167 1.95 27.48 0.18
CA GLY A 167 2.08 28.75 0.89
C GLY A 167 3.19 29.65 0.30
N TYR A 168 4.32 29.05 -0.07
CA TYR A 168 5.40 29.74 -0.76
C TYR A 168 4.95 30.29 -2.12
N GLN A 169 4.21 29.51 -2.92
CA GLN A 169 3.69 29.99 -4.22
C GLN A 169 2.68 31.10 -4.09
N VAL A 170 1.77 31.01 -3.11
CA VAL A 170 0.79 32.06 -2.79
C VAL A 170 1.52 33.35 -2.44
N TYR A 171 2.53 33.28 -1.56
CA TYR A 171 3.27 34.45 -1.10
C TYR A 171 4.02 35.17 -2.22
N TYR A 172 4.70 34.42 -3.09
CA TYR A 172 5.45 34.98 -4.22
C TYR A 172 4.61 35.16 -5.49
N SER A 173 3.33 34.76 -5.47
CA SER A 173 2.42 34.82 -6.62
C SER A 173 2.98 34.13 -7.87
N TYR A 174 3.61 32.96 -7.69
CA TYR A 174 4.14 32.20 -8.81
C TYR A 174 3.02 31.67 -9.72
N TYR A 175 3.28 31.70 -11.03
CA TYR A 175 2.40 31.14 -12.04
C TYR A 175 2.88 29.76 -12.49
N PRO A 176 1.99 28.75 -12.47
CA PRO A 176 2.32 27.44 -13.01
C PRO A 176 2.24 27.44 -14.54
N GLN A 177 3.05 26.59 -15.17
CA GLN A 177 2.92 26.33 -16.62
C GLN A 177 1.82 25.27 -16.86
N ALA A 178 0.64 25.73 -17.31
CA ALA A 178 -0.52 24.87 -17.49
C ALA A 178 -0.31 23.72 -18.48
N GLU A 179 0.45 23.95 -19.56
CA GLU A 179 0.75 22.91 -20.56
C GLU A 179 1.55 21.75 -19.95
N SER A 180 2.58 22.07 -19.17
CA SER A 180 3.38 21.08 -18.44
C SER A 180 2.56 20.35 -17.39
N MET A 181 1.70 21.05 -16.64
CA MET A 181 0.77 20.41 -15.69
C MET A 181 -0.06 19.33 -16.36
N ILE A 182 -0.72 19.66 -17.47
CA ILE A 182 -1.58 18.73 -18.19
C ILE A 182 -0.75 17.58 -18.76
N ALA A 183 0.38 17.87 -19.40
CA ALA A 183 1.21 16.86 -20.06
C ALA A 183 1.78 15.84 -19.07
N ILE A 184 2.34 16.31 -17.95
CA ILE A 184 2.92 15.43 -16.95
C ILE A 184 1.84 14.68 -16.17
N SER A 185 0.72 15.31 -15.80
CA SER A 185 -0.36 14.59 -15.13
C SER A 185 -1.07 13.58 -16.02
N LEU A 186 -1.08 13.76 -17.36
CA LEU A 186 -1.51 12.72 -18.29
C LEU A 186 -0.55 11.51 -18.31
N LEU A 187 0.76 11.76 -18.21
CA LEU A 187 1.76 10.71 -18.06
C LEU A 187 1.58 9.96 -16.74
N ALA A 188 1.42 10.68 -15.63
CA ALA A 188 1.15 10.12 -14.30
C ALA A 188 -0.13 9.27 -14.32
N LEU A 189 -1.20 9.79 -14.90
CA LEU A 189 -2.47 9.09 -15.06
C LEU A 189 -2.28 7.77 -15.81
N ALA A 190 -1.51 7.75 -16.90
CA ALA A 190 -1.24 6.53 -17.66
C ALA A 190 -0.49 5.50 -16.82
N VAL A 191 0.50 5.95 -16.02
CA VAL A 191 1.25 5.09 -15.09
C VAL A 191 0.33 4.53 -14.01
N ASN A 192 -0.53 5.34 -13.40
CA ASN A 192 -1.41 4.90 -12.30
C ASN A 192 -2.58 4.04 -12.77
N VAL A 193 -3.08 4.27 -13.98
CA VAL A 193 -4.03 3.35 -14.65
C VAL A 193 -3.36 2.00 -14.93
N TYR A 194 -2.10 1.98 -15.37
CA TYR A 194 -1.35 0.74 -15.53
C TYR A 194 -1.13 0.03 -14.20
N SER A 195 -0.76 0.75 -13.14
CA SER A 195 -0.66 0.25 -11.76
C SER A 195 -1.96 -0.41 -11.29
N LEU A 196 -3.12 0.25 -11.51
CA LEU A 196 -4.43 -0.33 -11.22
C LEU A 196 -4.71 -1.59 -12.02
N PHE A 197 -4.36 -1.60 -13.31
CA PHE A 197 -4.59 -2.75 -14.17
C PHE A 197 -3.84 -3.98 -13.68
N ILE A 198 -2.56 -3.84 -13.31
CA ILE A 198 -1.74 -4.97 -12.84
C ILE A 198 -2.21 -5.48 -11.47
N ILE A 199 -2.62 -4.60 -10.55
CA ILE A 199 -2.99 -5.00 -9.19
C ILE A 199 -4.44 -5.47 -9.06
N ARG A 200 -5.33 -5.14 -10.02
CA ARG A 200 -6.76 -5.47 -9.97
C ARG A 200 -7.05 -6.96 -9.70
N LYS A 201 -6.24 -7.88 -10.22
CA LYS A 201 -6.42 -9.33 -10.02
C LYS A 201 -5.95 -9.83 -8.65
N GLU A 202 -5.11 -9.06 -7.98
CA GLU A 202 -4.48 -9.42 -6.71
C GLU A 202 -5.06 -8.65 -5.51
N LYS A 203 -5.94 -7.67 -5.75
CA LYS A 203 -6.46 -6.75 -4.72
C LYS A 203 -7.14 -7.42 -3.51
N GLU A 204 -7.71 -8.62 -3.70
CA GLU A 204 -8.37 -9.37 -2.63
C GLU A 204 -7.41 -10.31 -1.88
N LYS A 205 -6.15 -10.42 -2.32
CA LYS A 205 -5.17 -11.38 -1.78
C LYS A 205 -4.30 -10.78 -0.67
N GLY A 206 -4.93 -10.05 0.25
CA GLY A 206 -4.29 -9.51 1.46
C GLY A 206 -4.45 -8.00 1.62
N ALA A 207 -4.29 -7.54 2.87
CA ALA A 207 -4.49 -6.13 3.23
C ALA A 207 -3.51 -5.18 2.49
N HIS A 208 -2.26 -5.60 2.28
CA HIS A 208 -1.27 -4.82 1.54
C HIS A 208 -1.65 -4.63 0.07
N MET A 209 -2.14 -5.68 -0.61
CA MET A 209 -2.59 -5.57 -2.00
C MET A 209 -3.85 -4.72 -2.13
N LYS A 210 -4.78 -4.82 -1.18
CA LYS A 210 -5.97 -3.98 -1.14
C LYS A 210 -5.61 -2.51 -0.92
N ALA A 211 -4.67 -2.23 -0.01
CA ALA A 211 -4.18 -0.88 0.23
C ALA A 211 -3.52 -0.29 -1.02
N SER A 212 -2.62 -1.03 -1.67
CA SER A 212 -1.99 -0.61 -2.93
C SER A 212 -3.00 -0.33 -4.05
N TYR A 213 -4.08 -1.12 -4.16
CA TYR A 213 -5.15 -0.82 -5.12
C TYR A 213 -5.88 0.50 -4.79
N ILE A 214 -6.11 0.78 -3.51
CA ILE A 214 -6.76 2.03 -3.07
C ILE A 214 -5.87 3.23 -3.35
N PHE A 215 -4.57 3.13 -3.05
CA PHE A 215 -3.64 4.24 -3.29
C PHE A 215 -3.52 4.56 -4.78
N SER A 216 -3.26 3.56 -5.64
CA SER A 216 -3.27 3.79 -7.09
C SER A 216 -4.60 4.32 -7.63
N ALA A 217 -5.73 4.06 -6.96
CA ALA A 217 -7.02 4.64 -7.33
C ALA A 217 -7.13 6.12 -6.91
N ASN A 218 -6.58 6.48 -5.76
CA ASN A 218 -6.50 7.87 -5.31
C ASN A 218 -5.58 8.67 -6.23
N ASP A 219 -4.44 8.12 -6.64
CA ASP A 219 -3.51 8.74 -7.58
C ASP A 219 -4.21 9.10 -8.89
N VAL A 220 -5.01 8.18 -9.44
CA VAL A 220 -5.79 8.46 -10.66
C VAL A 220 -6.74 9.65 -10.45
N ILE A 221 -7.36 9.77 -9.28
CA ILE A 221 -8.23 10.91 -8.96
C ILE A 221 -7.41 12.19 -8.81
N ALA A 222 -6.24 12.13 -8.16
CA ALA A 222 -5.33 13.25 -8.01
C ALA A 222 -4.84 13.75 -9.38
N ASN A 223 -4.33 12.86 -10.24
CA ASN A 223 -3.87 13.20 -11.58
C ASN A 223 -4.99 13.83 -12.43
N LEU A 224 -6.21 13.29 -12.37
CA LEU A 224 -7.38 13.91 -13.02
C LEU A 224 -7.67 15.31 -12.47
N GLY A 225 -7.56 15.48 -11.15
CA GLY A 225 -7.68 16.77 -10.48
C GLY A 225 -6.64 17.78 -10.98
N VAL A 226 -5.38 17.38 -11.12
CA VAL A 226 -4.30 18.26 -11.63
C VAL A 226 -4.49 18.58 -13.11
N ILE A 227 -4.95 17.63 -13.93
CA ILE A 227 -5.31 17.89 -15.34
C ILE A 227 -6.42 18.94 -15.43
N VAL A 228 -7.49 18.77 -14.66
CA VAL A 228 -8.60 19.75 -14.60
C VAL A 228 -8.07 21.10 -14.12
N ALA A 229 -7.26 21.13 -13.06
CA ALA A 229 -6.65 22.36 -12.56
C ALA A 229 -5.80 23.05 -13.64
N GLY A 230 -5.00 22.31 -14.41
CA GLY A 230 -4.22 22.84 -15.53
C GLY A 230 -5.10 23.49 -16.60
N PHE A 231 -6.21 22.86 -16.99
CA PHE A 231 -7.18 23.48 -17.91
C PHE A 231 -7.81 24.75 -17.33
N LEU A 232 -8.14 24.74 -16.02
CA LEU A 232 -8.70 25.92 -15.34
C LEU A 232 -7.69 27.06 -15.20
N VAL A 233 -6.41 26.75 -14.95
CA VAL A 233 -5.31 27.73 -14.95
C VAL A 233 -5.25 28.43 -16.30
N MET A 234 -5.26 27.65 -17.39
CA MET A 234 -5.23 28.20 -18.76
C MET A 234 -6.48 29.04 -19.07
N TYR A 235 -7.67 28.55 -18.69
CA TYR A 235 -8.94 29.22 -18.99
C TYR A 235 -9.14 30.52 -18.20
N PHE A 236 -8.87 30.50 -16.90
CA PHE A 236 -9.02 31.68 -16.04
C PHE A 236 -7.79 32.59 -16.04
N ASN A 237 -6.69 32.14 -16.65
CA ASN A 237 -5.39 32.77 -16.57
C ASN A 237 -5.07 33.12 -15.11
N SER A 238 -5.14 32.14 -14.20
CA SER A 238 -5.02 32.31 -12.74
C SER A 238 -4.29 31.12 -12.12
N PRO A 239 -3.40 31.31 -11.13
CA PRO A 239 -2.69 30.20 -10.48
C PRO A 239 -3.55 29.53 -9.38
N LEU A 240 -4.70 30.13 -9.03
CA LEU A 240 -5.56 29.65 -7.96
C LEU A 240 -5.97 28.17 -8.10
N PRO A 241 -6.37 27.66 -9.28
CA PRO A 241 -6.75 26.26 -9.41
C PRO A 241 -5.62 25.29 -9.06
N ASP A 242 -4.38 25.62 -9.42
CA ASP A 242 -3.20 24.82 -9.08
C ASP A 242 -2.92 24.79 -7.57
N TRP A 243 -3.02 25.93 -6.90
CA TRP A 243 -2.84 26.00 -5.44
C TRP A 243 -3.92 25.22 -4.71
N ILE A 244 -5.18 25.34 -5.16
CA ILE A 244 -6.31 24.63 -4.57
C ILE A 244 -6.12 23.12 -4.70
N ILE A 245 -5.78 22.62 -5.89
CA ILE A 245 -5.56 21.18 -6.06
C ILE A 245 -4.36 20.69 -5.25
N GLY A 246 -3.28 21.48 -5.17
CA GLY A 246 -2.12 21.16 -4.32
C GLY A 246 -2.48 21.02 -2.83
N VAL A 247 -3.36 21.89 -2.31
CA VAL A 247 -3.88 21.78 -0.93
C VAL A 247 -4.73 20.53 -0.77
N ILE A 248 -5.62 20.23 -1.73
CA ILE A 248 -6.48 19.04 -1.68
C ILE A 248 -5.64 17.76 -1.62
N ILE A 249 -4.65 17.61 -2.51
CA ILE A 249 -3.75 16.46 -2.52
C ILE A 249 -2.96 16.39 -1.20
N GLY A 250 -2.41 17.52 -0.72
CA GLY A 250 -1.73 17.56 0.58
C GLY A 250 -2.60 17.08 1.75
N PHE A 251 -3.91 17.35 1.74
CA PHE A 251 -4.84 16.83 2.74
C PHE A 251 -5.10 15.32 2.60
N VAL A 252 -5.09 14.79 1.38
CA VAL A 252 -5.20 13.34 1.14
C VAL A 252 -4.00 12.62 1.75
N VAL A 253 -2.78 13.09 1.45
CA VAL A 253 -1.52 12.56 2.02
C VAL A 253 -1.55 12.62 3.55
N LEU A 254 -1.89 13.78 4.12
CA LEU A 254 -1.97 13.96 5.58
C LEU A 254 -2.97 13.00 6.23
N SER A 255 -4.12 12.80 5.59
CA SER A 255 -5.17 11.90 6.09
C SER A 255 -4.71 10.44 6.06
N GLY A 256 -3.97 10.04 5.02
CA GLY A 256 -3.29 8.73 4.93
C GLY A 256 -2.32 8.53 6.08
N ALA A 257 -1.43 9.50 6.29
CA ALA A 257 -0.42 9.47 7.35
C ALA A 257 -1.04 9.30 8.75
N ILE A 258 -2.08 10.08 9.06
CA ILE A 258 -2.81 10.00 10.34
C ILE A 258 -3.45 8.62 10.53
N ARG A 259 -3.97 8.02 9.45
CA ARG A 259 -4.57 6.68 9.50
C ARG A 259 -3.52 5.61 9.80
N ILE A 260 -2.34 5.72 9.21
CA ILE A 260 -1.22 4.80 9.46
C ILE A 260 -0.72 4.91 10.91
N LEU A 261 -0.59 6.13 11.44
CA LEU A 261 -0.17 6.34 12.83
C LEU A 261 -1.17 5.85 13.87
N LYS A 262 -2.44 5.69 13.49
CA LYS A 262 -3.50 5.12 14.35
C LYS A 262 -3.54 3.60 14.39
N LEU A 263 -2.72 2.92 13.58
CA LEU A 263 -2.59 1.46 13.63
C LEU A 263 -2.04 1.03 15.01
N LYS A 264 -2.64 -0.02 15.58
CA LYS A 264 -2.32 -0.59 16.90
C LYS A 264 -1.77 -2.00 16.76
#